data_AF-J9EEN5-F1
#
_entry.id   AF-J9EEN5-F1
#
_cell.length_a   1.000
_cell.length_b   1.000
_cell.length_c   1.000
_cell.angle_alpha   90.00
_cell.angle_beta   90.00
_cell.angle_gamma   90.00
#
_symmetry.space_group_name_H-M   'P 1'
#
loop_
_entity.id
_entity.type
_entity.pdbx_description
1 polymer ?
#
loop_
_entity_poly.entity_id
_entity_poly.type
_entity_poly.pdbx_seq_one_letter_code
_entity_poly.pdbx_strand_id
1 'polypeptide(L)'
;MKTKTNTFQHLLEQMAAAGVIDENVLKNLTRKKYWPELFQMLAQTSTTPVHQPLILRANSAKMAVDKILRQPNNAVINVLLKLASGSGGLFTFDSVCASFCADGNLTYFSSKLAMINGQSERPAEGLDMDDERQRALAFNLSFILLTRIRFIYDDLRPSELVNGNVRGMDNTQSCFYKFASQYGWTAADSCSLSNAYTNEQKAAFVDRVNMLKRAQPFWDPRTVNYAELVDFVPVIGEILLDDFRMTKFENYEHLHENIKNVLHAFRDDANFMIVCLVQWMCSQPVTNPRQSLVKSFIRALEYPHQLNHTQQERYFLF
;
A
#
# COMPACT_ATOMS: atom_id res chain seq x y z
N MET A 1 25.76 -38.75 -5.31
CA MET A 1 24.72 -38.47 -4.30
C MET A 1 24.89 -37.04 -3.83
N LYS A 2 23.97 -36.13 -4.15
CA LYS A 2 24.02 -34.73 -3.68
C LYS A 2 23.37 -34.66 -2.30
N THR A 3 24.18 -34.52 -1.25
CA THR A 3 23.73 -34.27 0.12
C THR A 3 22.99 -32.94 0.18
N LYS A 4 21.72 -32.98 0.58
CA LYS A 4 20.92 -31.79 0.88
C LYS A 4 21.61 -31.03 2.02
N THR A 5 22.30 -29.94 1.70
CA THR A 5 22.81 -29.02 2.71
C THR A 5 21.62 -28.41 3.42
N ASN A 6 21.48 -28.64 4.71
CA ASN A 6 20.43 -28.04 5.53
C ASN A 6 20.67 -26.53 5.55
N THR A 7 19.68 -25.72 5.18
CA THR A 7 19.74 -24.25 5.13
C THR A 7 20.35 -23.65 6.41
N PHE A 8 20.13 -24.30 7.55
CA PHE A 8 20.70 -23.90 8.83
C PHE A 8 22.22 -24.09 8.92
N GLN A 9 22.74 -25.19 8.37
CA GLN A 9 24.19 -25.42 8.31
C GLN A 9 24.87 -24.36 7.42
N HIS A 10 24.24 -24.02 6.30
CA HIS A 10 24.73 -22.96 5.43
C HIS A 10 24.73 -21.60 6.14
N LEU A 11 23.68 -21.29 6.91
CA LEU A 11 23.61 -20.06 7.72
C LEU A 11 24.75 -19.98 8.75
N LEU A 12 25.01 -21.07 9.48
CA LEU A 12 26.09 -21.12 10.47
C LEU A 12 27.47 -20.95 9.83
N GLU A 13 27.69 -21.57 8.66
CA GLU A 13 28.93 -21.41 7.89
C GLU A 13 29.13 -19.95 7.43
N GLN A 14 28.06 -19.27 7.01
CA GLN A 14 28.11 -17.84 6.67
C GLN A 14 28.38 -16.94 7.88
N MET A 15 27.78 -17.23 9.03
CA MET A 15 28.04 -16.48 10.27
C MET A 15 29.49 -16.63 10.74
N ALA A 16 30.07 -17.82 10.59
CA ALA A 16 31.48 -18.06 10.90
C ALA A 16 32.41 -17.33 9.92
N ALA A 17 32.09 -17.37 8.62
CA ALA A 17 32.85 -16.64 7.59
C ALA A 17 32.81 -15.12 7.80
N ALA A 18 31.71 -14.60 8.34
CA ALA A 18 31.56 -13.19 8.70
C ALA A 18 32.20 -12.83 10.06
N GLY A 19 32.84 -13.78 10.75
CA GLY A 19 33.48 -13.57 12.05
C GLY A 19 32.50 -13.33 13.20
N VAL A 20 31.21 -13.60 13.00
CA VAL A 20 30.15 -13.41 14.00
C VAL A 20 30.18 -14.53 15.05
N ILE A 21 30.58 -15.73 14.63
CA ILE A 21 30.81 -16.89 15.51
C ILE A 21 32.15 -17.52 15.19
N ASP A 22 32.80 -18.13 16.19
CA ASP A 22 34.06 -18.82 15.97
C ASP A 22 33.87 -20.22 15.33
N GLU A 23 34.93 -20.76 14.72
CA GLU A 23 34.89 -22.08 14.08
C GLU A 23 34.64 -23.24 15.07
N ASN A 24 34.96 -23.06 16.35
CA ASN A 24 34.75 -24.08 17.37
C ASN A 24 33.26 -24.17 17.75
N VAL A 25 32.57 -23.03 17.84
CA VAL A 25 31.12 -22.89 18.00
C VAL A 25 30.44 -23.51 16.78
N LEU A 26 30.85 -23.18 15.55
CA LEU A 26 30.32 -23.82 14.34
C LEU A 26 30.41 -25.36 14.40
N LYS A 27 31.57 -25.92 14.76
CA LYS A 27 31.77 -27.37 14.89
C LYS A 27 30.92 -28.00 16.00
N ASN A 28 30.68 -27.27 17.09
CA ASN A 28 29.83 -27.74 18.19
C ASN A 28 28.34 -27.74 17.82
N LEU A 29 27.87 -26.69 17.15
CA LEU A 29 26.46 -26.53 16.74
C LEU A 29 26.09 -27.48 15.59
N THR A 30 27.04 -27.82 14.72
CA THR A 30 26.84 -28.81 13.64
C THR A 30 26.91 -30.26 14.12
N ARG A 31 27.62 -30.55 15.22
CA ARG A 31 27.74 -31.90 15.79
C ARG A 31 26.60 -32.29 16.74
N LYS A 32 26.01 -31.35 17.49
CA LYS A 32 24.90 -31.65 18.40
C LYS A 32 23.56 -31.69 17.64
N LYS A 33 23.03 -32.89 17.42
CA LYS A 33 21.66 -33.11 16.88
C LYS A 33 20.52 -32.69 17.82
N TYR A 34 20.82 -32.02 18.94
CA TYR A 34 19.83 -31.65 19.96
C TYR A 34 19.92 -30.17 20.33
N TRP A 35 18.75 -29.54 20.19
CA TRP A 35 18.45 -28.11 20.15
C TRP A 35 18.32 -27.31 21.47
N PRO A 36 18.30 -27.86 22.71
CA PRO A 36 17.98 -27.04 23.90
C PRO A 36 19.02 -25.94 24.22
N GLU A 37 20.30 -26.25 24.06
CA GLU A 37 21.41 -25.38 24.52
C GLU A 37 21.65 -24.21 23.56
N LEU A 38 21.38 -24.39 22.26
CA LEU A 38 21.47 -23.35 21.23
C LEU A 38 20.34 -22.31 21.43
N PHE A 39 19.14 -22.78 21.82
CA PHE A 39 18.06 -21.90 22.24
C PHE A 39 18.39 -21.14 23.53
N GLN A 40 19.02 -21.81 24.49
CA GLN A 40 19.43 -21.18 25.75
C GLN A 40 20.51 -20.11 25.53
N MET A 41 21.46 -20.38 24.62
CA MET A 41 22.54 -19.46 24.30
C MET A 41 22.04 -18.23 23.52
N LEU A 42 21.12 -18.42 22.55
CA LEU A 42 20.45 -17.31 21.85
C LEU A 42 19.59 -16.47 22.79
N ALA A 43 18.90 -17.11 23.76
CA ALA A 43 18.11 -16.43 24.78
C ALA A 43 18.99 -15.66 25.78
N GLN A 44 20.22 -16.10 26.04
CA GLN A 44 21.17 -15.44 26.94
C GLN A 44 21.89 -14.25 26.28
N THR A 45 22.09 -14.27 24.96
CA THR A 45 22.68 -13.14 24.22
C THR A 45 21.69 -12.03 23.88
N SER A 46 20.38 -12.27 24.02
CA SER A 46 19.35 -11.25 23.82
C SER A 46 18.82 -10.78 25.17
N THR A 47 19.28 -9.62 25.64
CA THR A 47 18.68 -8.95 26.82
C THR A 47 17.26 -8.44 26.58
N THR A 48 16.73 -8.64 25.37
CA THR A 48 15.32 -8.54 25.02
C THR A 48 14.88 -9.88 24.45
N PRO A 49 13.77 -10.48 24.92
CA PRO A 49 13.35 -11.80 24.47
C PRO A 49 13.10 -11.76 22.96
N VAL A 50 13.97 -12.40 22.17
CA VAL A 50 13.74 -12.59 20.74
C VAL A 50 12.48 -13.42 20.61
N HIS A 51 11.40 -12.79 20.16
CA HIS A 51 10.11 -13.43 19.95
C HIS A 51 10.22 -14.51 18.84
N GLN A 52 10.60 -15.72 19.26
CA GLN A 52 10.42 -17.01 18.58
C GLN A 52 9.05 -17.17 17.85
N PRO A 53 7.94 -16.51 18.26
CA PRO A 53 6.69 -16.55 17.51
C PRO A 53 6.74 -15.93 16.10
N LEU A 54 7.62 -14.99 15.78
CA LEU A 54 7.48 -14.18 14.55
C LEU A 54 7.63 -15.00 13.25
N ILE A 55 8.60 -15.93 13.19
CA ILE A 55 8.88 -16.73 11.97
C ILE A 55 7.82 -17.82 11.76
N LEU A 56 7.46 -18.55 12.83
CA LEU A 56 6.42 -19.59 12.77
C LEU A 56 5.07 -19.00 12.43
N ARG A 57 4.76 -17.85 13.04
CA ARG A 57 3.59 -17.08 12.67
C ARG A 57 3.72 -16.71 11.18
N ALA A 58 4.80 -16.09 10.68
CA ALA A 58 4.88 -15.60 9.29
C ALA A 58 4.57 -16.68 8.23
N ASN A 59 5.00 -17.92 8.48
CA ASN A 59 4.64 -19.07 7.65
C ASN A 59 3.14 -19.43 7.73
N SER A 60 2.52 -19.35 8.91
CA SER A 60 1.06 -19.47 9.05
C SER A 60 0.31 -18.34 8.34
N ALA A 61 0.84 -17.12 8.34
CA ALA A 61 0.31 -15.98 7.57
C ALA A 61 0.29 -16.29 6.09
N LYS A 62 1.44 -16.73 5.58
CA LYS A 62 1.64 -17.09 4.18
C LYS A 62 0.66 -18.18 3.77
N MET A 63 0.50 -19.22 4.58
CA MET A 63 -0.49 -20.29 4.33
C MET A 63 -1.93 -19.77 4.37
N ALA A 64 -2.27 -18.86 5.28
CA ALA A 64 -3.60 -18.26 5.36
C ALA A 64 -3.90 -17.38 4.13
N VAL A 65 -2.93 -16.55 3.71
CA VAL A 65 -3.02 -15.72 2.51
C VAL A 65 -3.14 -16.59 1.26
N ASP A 66 -2.27 -17.59 1.08
CA ASP A 66 -2.31 -18.50 -0.08
C ASP A 66 -3.62 -19.32 -0.12
N LYS A 67 -4.16 -19.72 1.03
CA LYS A 67 -5.45 -20.41 1.12
C LYS A 67 -6.62 -19.50 0.74
N ILE A 68 -6.60 -18.24 1.17
CA ILE A 68 -7.72 -17.32 1.00
C ILE A 68 -7.73 -16.66 -0.39
N LEU A 69 -6.56 -16.46 -1.00
CA LEU A 69 -6.44 -16.07 -2.41
C LEU A 69 -6.95 -17.15 -3.40
N ARG A 70 -7.36 -18.32 -2.88
CA ARG A 70 -8.02 -19.42 -3.63
C ARG A 70 -9.52 -19.55 -3.32
N GLN A 71 -10.09 -18.69 -2.47
CA GLN A 71 -11.47 -18.77 -1.97
C GLN A 71 -12.38 -17.64 -2.51
N PRO A 72 -13.72 -17.77 -2.43
CA PRO A 72 -14.68 -16.75 -2.91
C PRO A 72 -14.55 -15.39 -2.19
N ASN A 73 -15.02 -14.34 -2.86
CA ASN A 73 -14.73 -12.91 -2.60
C ASN A 73 -14.84 -12.46 -1.13
N ASN A 74 -15.83 -12.92 -0.37
CA ASN A 74 -16.05 -12.44 1.02
C ASN A 74 -14.92 -12.82 1.98
N ALA A 75 -14.20 -13.92 1.71
CA ALA A 75 -13.03 -14.30 2.50
C ALA A 75 -11.84 -13.37 2.23
N VAL A 76 -11.73 -12.85 1.01
CA VAL A 76 -10.63 -11.98 0.56
C VAL A 76 -10.64 -10.66 1.32
N ILE A 77 -11.81 -10.04 1.50
CA ILE A 77 -11.94 -8.74 2.17
C ILE A 77 -11.51 -8.80 3.64
N ASN A 78 -11.91 -9.86 4.35
CA ASN A 78 -11.48 -10.07 5.73
C ASN A 78 -9.96 -10.21 5.86
N VAL A 79 -9.29 -10.76 4.84
CA VAL A 79 -7.82 -10.81 4.80
C VAL A 79 -7.24 -9.45 4.49
N LEU A 80 -7.77 -8.74 3.50
CA LEU A 80 -7.30 -7.39 3.17
C LEU A 80 -7.40 -6.46 4.38
N LEU A 81 -8.52 -6.52 5.12
CA LEU A 81 -8.71 -5.77 6.36
C LEU A 81 -7.64 -6.12 7.39
N LYS A 82 -7.42 -7.42 7.67
CA LYS A 82 -6.40 -7.87 8.63
C LYS A 82 -4.98 -7.48 8.22
N LEU A 83 -4.68 -7.51 6.92
CA LEU A 83 -3.40 -7.07 6.38
C LEU A 83 -3.22 -5.56 6.55
N ALA A 84 -4.26 -4.77 6.30
CA ALA A 84 -4.19 -3.31 6.37
C ALA A 84 -4.21 -2.77 7.81
N SER A 85 -5.01 -3.36 8.71
CA SER A 85 -5.22 -2.83 10.06
C SER A 85 -4.08 -3.14 11.03
N GLY A 86 -3.35 -4.25 10.81
CA GLY A 86 -2.31 -4.72 11.74
C GLY A 86 -2.83 -5.13 13.14
N SER A 87 -4.11 -4.92 13.43
CA SER A 87 -4.77 -5.09 14.74
C SER A 87 -5.17 -6.55 15.05
N GLY A 88 -4.94 -7.48 14.12
CA GLY A 88 -5.39 -8.88 14.24
C GLY A 88 -4.51 -9.83 15.06
N GLY A 89 -3.43 -9.36 15.71
CA GLY A 89 -2.54 -10.17 16.56
C GLY A 89 -1.77 -11.31 15.86
N LEU A 90 -2.02 -11.54 14.57
CA LEU A 90 -1.42 -12.60 13.77
C LEU A 90 -0.18 -12.10 13.01
N PHE A 91 -0.26 -11.02 12.20
CA PHE A 91 0.85 -10.51 11.35
C PHE A 91 0.76 -9.01 11.06
N THR A 92 1.92 -8.35 10.90
CA THR A 92 1.96 -7.07 10.16
C THR A 92 2.09 -7.35 8.65
N PHE A 93 1.52 -6.49 7.81
CA PHE A 93 1.65 -6.61 6.36
C PHE A 93 3.12 -6.71 5.89
N ASP A 94 4.00 -5.92 6.49
CA ASP A 94 5.43 -5.93 6.14
C ASP A 94 6.08 -7.27 6.47
N SER A 95 5.67 -7.92 7.58
CA SER A 95 6.15 -9.26 7.94
C SER A 95 5.71 -10.31 6.91
N VAL A 96 4.49 -10.19 6.39
CA VAL A 96 4.00 -11.07 5.31
C VAL A 96 4.80 -10.85 4.04
N CYS A 97 5.01 -9.59 3.64
CA CYS A 97 5.79 -9.25 2.45
C CYS A 97 7.24 -9.74 2.57
N ALA A 98 7.87 -9.56 3.73
CA ALA A 98 9.23 -10.03 3.98
C ALA A 98 9.34 -11.55 3.88
N SER A 99 8.34 -12.29 4.39
CA SER A 99 8.29 -13.75 4.25
C SER A 99 8.15 -14.18 2.79
N PHE A 100 7.27 -13.56 2.01
CA PHE A 100 7.17 -13.85 0.57
C PHE A 100 8.43 -13.45 -0.19
N CYS A 101 9.09 -12.35 0.19
CA CYS A 101 10.34 -11.89 -0.40
C CYS A 101 11.48 -12.88 -0.16
N ALA A 102 11.64 -13.34 1.08
CA ALA A 102 12.65 -14.34 1.46
C ALA A 102 12.53 -15.65 0.66
N ASP A 103 11.31 -16.01 0.27
CA ASP A 103 11.03 -17.21 -0.54
C ASP A 103 11.02 -16.94 -2.05
N GLY A 104 11.39 -15.73 -2.51
CA GLY A 104 11.36 -15.36 -3.94
C GLY A 104 9.96 -15.34 -4.56
N ASN A 105 8.91 -15.20 -3.74
CA ASN A 105 7.50 -15.27 -4.13
C ASN A 105 6.74 -13.95 -3.89
N LEU A 106 7.41 -12.85 -3.59
CA LEU A 106 6.77 -11.54 -3.38
C LEU A 106 5.94 -11.11 -4.58
N THR A 107 6.46 -11.30 -5.79
CA THR A 107 5.77 -10.92 -7.03
C THR A 107 4.54 -11.79 -7.32
N TYR A 108 4.49 -13.02 -6.81
CA TYR A 108 3.28 -13.86 -6.83
C TYR A 108 2.20 -13.30 -5.89
N PHE A 109 2.58 -12.88 -4.68
CA PHE A 109 1.65 -12.29 -3.74
C PHE A 109 1.10 -10.95 -4.25
N SER A 110 1.97 -10.07 -4.76
CA SER A 110 1.55 -8.77 -5.30
C SER A 110 0.69 -8.91 -6.55
N SER A 111 0.95 -9.87 -7.45
CA SER A 111 0.11 -10.07 -8.64
C SER A 111 -1.31 -10.51 -8.30
N LYS A 112 -1.48 -11.25 -7.20
CA LYS A 112 -2.81 -11.58 -6.66
C LYS A 112 -3.54 -10.36 -6.10
N LEU A 113 -2.85 -9.46 -5.42
CA LEU A 113 -3.43 -8.18 -4.99
C LEU A 113 -3.81 -7.31 -6.21
N ALA A 114 -2.97 -7.30 -7.26
CA ALA A 114 -3.25 -6.57 -8.50
C ALA A 114 -4.48 -7.13 -9.23
N MET A 115 -4.65 -8.46 -9.24
CA MET A 115 -5.85 -9.09 -9.78
C MET A 115 -7.11 -8.69 -9.03
N ILE A 116 -7.08 -8.70 -7.68
CA ILE A 116 -8.21 -8.27 -6.85
C ILE A 116 -8.52 -6.79 -7.10
N ASN A 117 -7.49 -5.95 -7.19
CA ASN A 117 -7.64 -4.53 -7.51
C ASN A 117 -8.34 -4.33 -8.85
N GLY A 118 -7.82 -4.96 -9.92
CA GLY A 118 -8.38 -4.87 -11.27
C GLY A 118 -9.82 -5.38 -11.37
N GLN A 119 -10.14 -6.48 -10.67
CA GLN A 119 -11.52 -7.00 -10.62
C GLN A 119 -12.49 -6.08 -9.88
N SER A 120 -11.98 -5.24 -8.98
CA SER A 120 -12.80 -4.32 -8.17
C SER A 120 -12.96 -2.93 -8.81
N GLU A 121 -12.30 -2.65 -9.95
CA GLU A 121 -12.31 -1.34 -10.61
C GLU A 121 -13.72 -0.89 -11.02
N ARG A 122 -14.50 -1.79 -11.62
CA ARG A 122 -15.79 -1.48 -12.22
C ARG A 122 -16.93 -2.12 -11.43
N PRO A 123 -18.10 -1.45 -11.34
CA PRO A 123 -19.29 -2.10 -10.80
C PRO A 123 -19.67 -3.29 -11.69
N ALA A 124 -20.17 -4.35 -11.08
CA ALA A 124 -20.75 -5.49 -11.81
C ALA A 124 -22.28 -5.40 -11.80
N GLU A 125 -22.91 -5.81 -12.89
CA GLU A 125 -24.37 -5.79 -13.00
C GLU A 125 -25.00 -6.84 -12.07
N GLY A 126 -26.08 -6.45 -11.37
CA GLY A 126 -26.90 -7.37 -10.58
C GLY A 126 -26.39 -7.69 -9.17
N LEU A 127 -25.41 -6.94 -8.65
CA LEU A 127 -24.93 -7.06 -7.28
C LEU A 127 -25.84 -6.32 -6.29
N ASP A 128 -25.87 -6.79 -5.05
CA ASP A 128 -26.58 -6.11 -3.96
C ASP A 128 -25.74 -4.98 -3.32
N MET A 129 -26.36 -4.25 -2.39
CA MET A 129 -25.73 -3.11 -1.71
C MET A 129 -24.50 -3.48 -0.87
N ASP A 130 -24.44 -4.70 -0.33
CA ASP A 130 -23.33 -5.14 0.51
C ASP A 130 -22.14 -5.58 -0.36
N ASP A 131 -22.41 -6.18 -1.52
CA ASP A 131 -21.41 -6.53 -2.53
C ASP A 131 -20.69 -5.29 -3.09
N GLU A 132 -21.41 -4.18 -3.29
CA GLU A 132 -20.80 -2.93 -3.77
C GLU A 132 -19.88 -2.27 -2.74
N ARG A 133 -20.26 -2.27 -1.45
CA ARG A 133 -19.38 -1.79 -0.36
C ARG A 133 -18.14 -2.67 -0.24
N GLN A 134 -18.33 -3.98 -0.40
CA GLN A 134 -17.24 -4.95 -0.42
C GLN A 134 -16.28 -4.71 -1.60
N ARG A 135 -16.79 -4.38 -2.79
CA ARG A 135 -16.00 -3.96 -3.95
C ARG A 135 -15.16 -2.71 -3.66
N ALA A 136 -15.79 -1.67 -3.10
CA ALA A 136 -15.10 -0.43 -2.73
C ALA A 136 -13.92 -0.70 -1.80
N LEU A 137 -14.18 -1.49 -0.76
CA LEU A 137 -13.17 -1.86 0.23
C LEU A 137 -12.06 -2.73 -0.38
N ALA A 138 -12.40 -3.71 -1.21
CA ALA A 138 -11.43 -4.55 -1.91
C ALA A 138 -10.52 -3.72 -2.82
N PHE A 139 -11.08 -2.81 -3.61
CA PHE A 139 -10.32 -1.89 -4.45
C PHE A 139 -9.37 -1.03 -3.60
N ASN A 140 -9.92 -0.32 -2.61
CA ASN A 140 -9.19 0.62 -1.77
C ASN A 140 -8.02 -0.06 -1.03
N LEU A 141 -8.27 -1.18 -0.35
CA LEU A 141 -7.26 -1.89 0.41
C LEU A 141 -6.18 -2.50 -0.50
N SER A 142 -6.57 -3.18 -1.59
CA SER A 142 -5.60 -3.78 -2.50
C SER A 142 -4.70 -2.71 -3.13
N PHE A 143 -5.23 -1.54 -3.51
CA PHE A 143 -4.45 -0.42 -4.05
C PHE A 143 -3.42 0.11 -3.03
N ILE A 144 -3.84 0.33 -1.78
CA ILE A 144 -2.97 0.82 -0.71
C ILE A 144 -1.87 -0.20 -0.39
N LEU A 145 -2.22 -1.49 -0.29
CA LEU A 145 -1.26 -2.56 -0.02
C LEU A 145 -0.24 -2.72 -1.16
N LEU A 146 -0.68 -2.67 -2.42
CA LEU A 146 0.22 -2.66 -3.58
C LEU A 146 1.16 -1.46 -3.57
N THR A 147 0.65 -0.27 -3.23
CA THR A 147 1.45 0.94 -3.11
C THR A 147 2.50 0.79 -2.00
N ARG A 148 2.13 0.21 -0.85
CA ARG A 148 3.05 -0.05 0.26
C ARG A 148 4.14 -1.06 -0.11
N ILE A 149 3.82 -2.13 -0.85
CA ILE A 149 4.84 -3.05 -1.37
C ILE A 149 5.81 -2.28 -2.25
N ARG A 150 5.32 -1.48 -3.20
CA ARG A 150 6.20 -0.73 -4.09
C ARG A 150 7.08 0.28 -3.36
N PHE A 151 6.56 0.89 -2.29
CA PHE A 151 7.32 1.84 -1.49
C PHE A 151 8.46 1.18 -0.71
N ILE A 152 8.24 -0.04 -0.18
CA ILE A 152 9.24 -0.77 0.62
C ILE A 152 10.23 -1.53 -0.27
N TYR A 153 9.76 -2.06 -1.39
CA TYR A 153 10.55 -2.86 -2.34
C TYR A 153 10.65 -2.07 -3.66
N ASP A 154 11.41 -0.98 -3.62
CA ASP A 154 11.57 0.00 -4.70
C ASP A 154 12.29 -0.55 -5.93
N ASP A 155 13.09 -1.60 -5.77
CA ASP A 155 13.72 -2.37 -6.86
C ASP A 155 12.70 -3.08 -7.77
N LEU A 156 11.45 -3.29 -7.33
CA LEU A 156 10.41 -3.95 -8.13
C LEU A 156 9.81 -2.99 -9.16
N ARG A 157 9.92 -3.34 -10.44
CA ARG A 157 9.26 -2.59 -11.51
C ARG A 157 7.73 -2.76 -11.41
N PRO A 158 6.93 -1.75 -11.80
CA PRO A 158 5.46 -1.88 -11.82
C PRO A 158 4.95 -3.13 -12.55
N SER A 159 5.60 -3.52 -13.65
CA SER A 159 5.24 -4.72 -14.43
C SER A 159 5.48 -6.02 -13.66
N GLU A 160 6.59 -6.09 -12.91
CA GLU A 160 6.95 -7.26 -12.09
C GLU A 160 6.02 -7.36 -10.88
N LEU A 161 5.67 -6.22 -10.30
CA LEU A 161 4.74 -6.11 -9.18
C LEU A 161 3.34 -6.62 -9.56
N VAL A 162 2.81 -6.26 -10.73
CA VAL A 162 1.41 -6.60 -11.09
C VAL A 162 1.26 -7.96 -11.78
N ASN A 163 2.22 -8.42 -12.57
CA ASN A 163 2.10 -9.69 -13.30
C ASN A 163 2.72 -10.87 -12.52
N GLY A 164 3.78 -10.60 -11.76
CA GLY A 164 4.58 -11.64 -11.14
C GLY A 164 5.09 -12.70 -12.11
N ASN A 165 5.44 -13.86 -11.57
CA ASN A 165 5.98 -14.98 -12.37
C ASN A 165 4.88 -15.91 -12.93
N VAL A 166 3.61 -15.52 -12.84
CA VAL A 166 2.48 -16.38 -13.24
C VAL A 166 2.24 -16.24 -14.73
N ARG A 167 2.46 -17.32 -15.50
CA ARG A 167 2.10 -17.35 -16.92
C ARG A 167 0.58 -17.26 -17.08
N GLY A 168 0.09 -16.29 -17.85
CA GLY A 168 -1.30 -16.22 -18.31
C GLY A 168 -2.17 -15.11 -17.70
N MET A 169 -1.66 -14.28 -16.78
CA MET A 169 -2.38 -13.10 -16.29
C MET A 169 -1.61 -11.84 -16.64
N ASP A 170 -2.26 -10.94 -17.39
CA ASP A 170 -1.71 -9.63 -17.71
C ASP A 170 -2.50 -8.53 -16.99
N ASN A 171 -2.02 -8.15 -15.81
CA ASN A 171 -2.58 -7.08 -14.99
C ASN A 171 -2.06 -5.70 -15.39
N THR A 172 -1.31 -5.57 -16.49
CA THR A 172 -0.85 -4.26 -17.01
C THR A 172 -1.99 -3.38 -17.52
N GLN A 173 -3.19 -3.94 -17.68
CA GLN A 173 -4.39 -3.16 -18.01
C GLN A 173 -5.03 -2.48 -16.79
N SER A 174 -4.65 -2.86 -15.58
CA SER A 174 -5.18 -2.27 -14.33
C SER A 174 -4.84 -0.78 -14.21
N CYS A 175 -5.74 -0.02 -13.59
CA CYS A 175 -5.52 1.38 -13.28
C CYS A 175 -4.32 1.57 -12.33
N PHE A 176 -4.10 0.63 -11.39
CA PHE A 176 -2.92 0.64 -10.53
C PHE A 176 -1.64 0.60 -11.36
N TYR A 177 -1.49 -0.33 -12.31
CA TYR A 177 -0.30 -0.40 -13.15
C TYR A 177 -0.07 0.88 -13.95
N LYS A 178 -1.14 1.40 -14.59
CA LYS A 178 -1.06 2.62 -15.41
C LYS A 178 -0.60 3.81 -14.57
N PHE A 179 -1.24 4.02 -13.41
CA PHE A 179 -0.91 5.10 -12.48
C PHE A 179 0.51 4.94 -11.94
N ALA A 180 0.84 3.74 -11.46
CA ALA A 180 2.15 3.38 -10.95
C ALA A 180 3.27 3.66 -11.97
N SER A 181 3.05 3.33 -13.23
CA SER A 181 4.03 3.51 -14.30
C SER A 181 4.24 5.00 -14.65
N GLN A 182 3.27 5.86 -14.37
CA GLN A 182 3.33 7.30 -14.68
C GLN A 182 3.82 8.15 -13.51
N TYR A 183 3.38 7.86 -12.28
CA TYR A 183 3.53 8.75 -11.13
C TYR A 183 4.19 8.12 -9.89
N GLY A 184 4.68 6.88 -9.99
CA GLY A 184 5.27 6.19 -8.85
C GLY A 184 6.59 6.79 -8.34
N TRP A 185 7.00 6.44 -7.11
CA TRP A 185 8.21 6.97 -6.47
C TRP A 185 9.53 6.75 -7.23
N THR A 186 9.61 5.72 -8.08
CA THR A 186 10.74 5.45 -8.98
C THR A 186 10.62 6.11 -10.36
N ALA A 187 9.56 6.91 -10.57
CA ALA A 187 9.39 7.79 -11.73
C ALA A 187 10.34 9.01 -11.68
N ALA A 188 11.48 8.89 -10.98
CA ALA A 188 12.59 9.84 -11.08
C ALA A 188 13.07 9.98 -12.55
N ASP A 189 12.78 9.00 -13.41
CA ASP A 189 13.02 9.04 -14.84
C ASP A 189 11.82 9.53 -15.67
N SER A 190 10.66 9.81 -15.05
CA SER A 190 9.43 10.26 -15.73
C SER A 190 9.28 11.78 -15.70
N CYS A 191 10.37 12.52 -15.95
CA CYS A 191 10.30 13.96 -16.24
C CYS A 191 9.64 14.30 -17.59
N SER A 192 8.99 13.35 -18.27
CA SER A 192 8.68 13.47 -19.70
C SER A 192 7.20 13.70 -20.06
N LEU A 193 6.26 13.69 -19.10
CA LEU A 193 4.85 13.99 -19.42
C LEU A 193 4.24 14.93 -18.38
N SER A 194 4.78 16.15 -18.29
CA SER A 194 3.98 17.32 -17.89
C SER A 194 2.92 17.55 -18.98
N ASN A 195 1.91 16.69 -19.03
CA ASN A 195 0.67 16.99 -19.74
C ASN A 195 -0.05 18.06 -18.91
N ALA A 196 0.42 19.30 -19.04
CA ALA A 196 -0.24 20.44 -18.43
C ALA A 196 -1.66 20.48 -18.97
N TYR A 197 -2.64 20.24 -18.10
CA TYR A 197 -4.04 20.29 -18.47
C TYR A 197 -4.38 21.70 -18.96
N THR A 198 -5.06 21.80 -20.10
CA THR A 198 -5.50 23.08 -20.61
C THR A 198 -6.56 23.69 -19.68
N ASN A 199 -6.75 25.02 -19.76
CA ASN A 199 -7.75 25.69 -18.92
C ASN A 199 -9.17 25.18 -19.20
N GLU A 200 -9.46 24.78 -20.44
CA GLU A 200 -10.73 24.18 -20.84
C GLU A 200 -10.95 22.81 -20.20
N GLN A 201 -9.90 21.97 -20.14
CA GLN A 201 -9.96 20.67 -19.48
C GLN A 201 -10.17 20.82 -17.97
N LYS A 202 -9.48 21.79 -17.34
CA LYS A 202 -9.64 22.10 -15.92
C LYS A 202 -11.03 22.67 -15.62
N ALA A 203 -11.56 23.54 -16.48
CA ALA A 203 -12.87 24.18 -16.28
C ALA A 203 -14.00 23.15 -16.12
N ALA A 204 -13.97 22.05 -16.87
CA ALA A 204 -14.93 20.95 -16.75
C ALA A 204 -14.85 20.21 -15.39
N PHE A 205 -13.76 20.39 -14.65
CA PHE A 205 -13.47 19.70 -13.39
C PHE A 205 -13.52 20.62 -12.16
N VAL A 206 -13.56 21.94 -12.34
CA VAL A 206 -13.59 22.92 -11.24
C VAL A 206 -14.75 22.67 -10.29
N ASP A 207 -15.95 22.41 -10.81
CA ASP A 207 -17.13 22.15 -9.97
C ASP A 207 -16.98 20.89 -9.11
N ARG A 208 -16.36 19.84 -9.66
CA ARG A 208 -16.06 18.60 -8.93
C ARG A 208 -15.06 18.85 -7.80
N VAL A 209 -14.00 19.63 -8.05
CA VAL A 209 -13.04 20.01 -7.01
C VAL A 209 -13.70 20.91 -5.96
N ASN A 210 -14.60 21.80 -6.35
CA ASN A 210 -15.36 22.63 -5.42
C ASN A 210 -16.27 21.81 -4.50
N MET A 211 -16.84 20.69 -4.97
CA MET A 211 -17.53 19.73 -4.10
C MET A 211 -16.58 19.13 -3.07
N LEU A 212 -15.37 18.70 -3.48
CA LEU A 212 -14.37 18.17 -2.56
C LEU A 212 -13.94 19.19 -1.51
N LYS A 213 -13.75 20.46 -1.90
CA LYS A 213 -13.44 21.57 -0.97
C LYS A 213 -14.54 21.81 0.07
N ARG A 214 -15.76 21.30 -0.16
CA ARG A 214 -16.90 21.28 0.79
C ARG A 214 -17.07 19.95 1.51
N ALA A 215 -16.05 19.09 1.47
CA ALA A 215 -16.03 17.75 2.08
C ALA A 215 -17.09 16.80 1.48
N GLN A 216 -17.47 17.00 0.22
CA GLN A 216 -18.45 16.17 -0.49
C GLN A 216 -17.79 15.44 -1.67
N PRO A 217 -17.90 14.10 -1.74
CA PRO A 217 -17.48 13.36 -2.93
C PRO A 217 -18.40 13.72 -4.11
N PHE A 218 -17.83 13.77 -5.33
CA PHE A 218 -18.59 14.00 -6.56
C PHE A 218 -19.00 12.70 -7.26
N TRP A 219 -18.67 11.55 -6.68
CA TRP A 219 -19.01 10.21 -7.18
C TRP A 219 -19.97 9.50 -6.24
N ASP A 220 -20.67 8.51 -6.78
CA ASP A 220 -21.45 7.56 -6.00
C ASP A 220 -20.64 6.25 -5.84
N PRO A 221 -20.30 5.82 -4.61
CA PRO A 221 -19.58 4.57 -4.36
C PRO A 221 -20.19 3.34 -5.04
N ARG A 222 -21.50 3.35 -5.31
CA ARG A 222 -22.23 2.24 -5.93
C ARG A 222 -21.83 2.07 -7.39
N THR A 223 -21.91 3.17 -8.14
CA THR A 223 -21.77 3.18 -9.60
C THR A 223 -20.39 3.58 -10.09
N VAL A 224 -19.52 4.07 -9.18
CA VAL A 224 -18.23 4.62 -9.58
C VAL A 224 -17.31 3.57 -10.19
N ASN A 225 -16.72 3.93 -11.32
CA ASN A 225 -15.55 3.29 -11.87
C ASN A 225 -14.29 3.86 -11.20
N TYR A 226 -13.64 3.07 -10.35
CA TYR A 226 -12.47 3.54 -9.61
C TYR A 226 -11.27 3.84 -10.51
N ALA A 227 -11.19 3.20 -11.68
CA ALA A 227 -10.16 3.52 -12.67
C ALA A 227 -10.29 4.98 -13.15
N GLU A 228 -11.52 5.46 -13.37
CA GLU A 228 -11.77 6.85 -13.75
C GLU A 228 -11.41 7.81 -12.61
N LEU A 229 -11.69 7.46 -11.36
CA LEU A 229 -11.26 8.28 -10.22
C LEU A 229 -9.74 8.42 -10.16
N VAL A 230 -8.99 7.35 -10.40
CA VAL A 230 -7.53 7.38 -10.50
C VAL A 230 -7.07 8.31 -11.64
N ASP A 231 -7.70 8.22 -12.81
CA ASP A 231 -7.39 9.07 -13.97
C ASP A 231 -7.70 10.56 -13.72
N PHE A 232 -8.60 10.88 -12.78
CA PHE A 232 -8.92 12.26 -12.40
C PHE A 232 -7.95 12.88 -11.37
N VAL A 233 -7.11 12.08 -10.71
CA VAL A 233 -6.19 12.58 -9.68
C VAL A 233 -5.27 13.70 -10.20
N PRO A 234 -4.63 13.58 -11.38
CA PRO A 234 -3.74 14.64 -11.87
C PRO A 234 -4.43 15.99 -12.09
N VAL A 235 -5.66 16.00 -12.63
CA VAL A 235 -6.41 17.25 -12.85
C VAL A 235 -6.89 17.85 -11.53
N ILE A 236 -7.30 17.03 -10.55
CA ILE A 236 -7.61 17.49 -9.19
C ILE A 236 -6.37 18.15 -8.58
N GLY A 237 -5.21 17.49 -8.70
CA GLY A 237 -3.94 17.99 -8.20
C GLY A 237 -3.52 19.32 -8.81
N GLU A 238 -3.63 19.48 -10.15
CA GLU A 238 -3.33 20.76 -10.82
C GLU A 238 -4.26 21.90 -10.36
N ILE A 239 -5.56 21.65 -10.22
CA ILE A 239 -6.51 22.67 -9.74
C ILE A 239 -6.17 23.12 -8.33
N LEU A 240 -5.84 22.17 -7.44
CA LEU A 240 -5.40 22.50 -6.08
C LEU A 240 -4.08 23.27 -6.10
N LEU A 241 -3.13 22.90 -6.96
CA LEU A 241 -1.86 23.59 -7.09
C LEU A 241 -2.02 25.01 -7.64
N ASP A 242 -2.94 25.21 -8.58
CA ASP A 242 -3.31 26.52 -9.13
C ASP A 242 -3.88 27.46 -8.07
N ASP A 243 -4.67 26.94 -7.11
CA ASP A 243 -5.14 27.74 -5.97
C ASP A 243 -3.95 28.34 -5.20
N PHE A 244 -2.89 27.57 -4.95
CA PHE A 244 -1.68 28.06 -4.26
C PHE A 244 -0.80 28.97 -5.13
N ARG A 245 -0.87 28.86 -6.47
CA ARG A 245 -0.18 29.76 -7.41
C ARG A 245 -0.83 31.14 -7.47
N MET A 246 -2.17 31.18 -7.43
CA MET A 246 -2.96 32.40 -7.64
C MET A 246 -3.23 33.17 -6.33
N THR A 247 -3.08 32.52 -5.17
CA THR A 247 -3.54 33.06 -3.89
C THR A 247 -2.41 33.76 -3.11
N LYS A 248 -2.73 34.93 -2.54
CA LYS A 248 -1.84 35.66 -1.62
C LYS A 248 -1.67 34.90 -0.29
N PHE A 249 -0.51 35.05 0.35
CA PHE A 249 -0.17 34.37 1.62
C PHE A 249 -1.22 34.51 2.73
N GLU A 250 -1.92 35.65 2.79
CA GLU A 250 -2.93 35.95 3.82
C GLU A 250 -4.15 35.01 3.78
N ASN A 251 -4.42 34.38 2.63
CA ASN A 251 -5.56 33.46 2.45
C ASN A 251 -5.18 31.98 2.62
N TYR A 252 -3.97 31.68 3.09
CA TYR A 252 -3.49 30.30 3.20
C TYR A 252 -4.27 29.47 4.21
N GLU A 253 -4.83 30.06 5.27
CA GLU A 253 -5.70 29.34 6.22
C GLU A 253 -6.94 28.75 5.52
N HIS A 254 -7.57 29.50 4.62
CA HIS A 254 -8.71 28.99 3.83
C HIS A 254 -8.27 27.85 2.89
N LEU A 255 -7.07 27.94 2.32
CA LEU A 255 -6.53 26.85 1.50
C LEU A 255 -6.22 25.61 2.33
N HIS A 256 -5.67 25.75 3.54
CA HIS A 256 -5.43 24.63 4.44
C HIS A 256 -6.74 23.89 4.77
N GLU A 257 -7.81 24.62 5.05
CA GLU A 257 -9.11 24.00 5.35
C GLU A 257 -9.75 23.35 4.12
N ASN A 258 -9.61 23.96 2.94
CA ASN A 258 -10.01 23.34 1.68
C ASN A 258 -9.31 21.98 1.44
N ILE A 259 -8.01 21.91 1.71
CA ILE A 259 -7.23 20.69 1.57
C ILE A 259 -7.70 19.63 2.59
N LYS A 260 -7.96 20.03 3.83
CA LYS A 260 -8.52 19.14 4.84
C LYS A 260 -9.88 18.57 4.42
N ASN A 261 -10.76 19.40 3.85
CA ASN A 261 -12.05 18.98 3.32
C ASN A 261 -11.90 18.00 2.14
N VAL A 262 -10.96 18.26 1.23
CA VAL A 262 -10.67 17.35 0.10
C VAL A 262 -10.22 15.99 0.61
N LEU A 263 -9.25 15.93 1.54
CA LEU A 263 -8.79 14.66 2.10
C LEU A 263 -9.90 13.95 2.90
N HIS A 264 -10.77 14.71 3.57
CA HIS A 264 -11.93 14.16 4.27
C HIS A 264 -12.93 13.50 3.30
N ALA A 265 -13.18 14.11 2.14
CA ALA A 265 -14.05 13.54 1.12
C ALA A 265 -13.55 12.19 0.57
N PHE A 266 -12.25 11.87 0.74
CA PHE A 266 -11.66 10.59 0.34
C PHE A 266 -11.75 9.49 1.42
N ARG A 267 -11.99 9.85 2.69
CA ARG A 267 -11.64 9.02 3.86
C ARG A 267 -12.37 7.69 4.00
N ASP A 268 -13.59 7.57 3.47
CA ASP A 268 -14.41 6.37 3.68
C ASP A 268 -14.07 5.28 2.64
N ASP A 269 -14.48 5.50 1.39
CA ASP A 269 -14.42 4.48 0.33
C ASP A 269 -13.33 4.72 -0.72
N ALA A 270 -12.53 5.79 -0.56
CA ALA A 270 -11.59 6.24 -1.58
C ALA A 270 -10.22 6.68 -1.02
N ASN A 271 -9.76 6.10 0.09
CA ASN A 271 -8.45 6.43 0.71
C ASN A 271 -7.28 6.32 -0.27
N PHE A 272 -7.35 5.42 -1.25
CA PHE A 272 -6.38 5.30 -2.32
C PHE A 272 -6.19 6.62 -3.08
N MET A 273 -7.19 7.50 -3.16
CA MET A 273 -7.09 8.83 -3.80
C MET A 273 -6.08 9.72 -3.07
N ILE A 274 -5.97 9.62 -1.74
CA ILE A 274 -4.96 10.34 -0.96
C ILE A 274 -3.57 9.87 -1.40
N VAL A 275 -3.39 8.56 -1.51
CA VAL A 275 -2.14 7.93 -1.93
C VAL A 275 -1.76 8.37 -3.35
N CYS A 276 -2.71 8.30 -4.30
CA CYS A 276 -2.50 8.77 -5.66
C CYS A 276 -2.15 10.25 -5.70
N LEU A 277 -2.87 11.11 -4.98
CA LEU A 277 -2.63 12.55 -4.97
C LEU A 277 -1.24 12.88 -4.42
N VAL A 278 -0.80 12.19 -3.35
CA VAL A 278 0.55 12.32 -2.81
C VAL A 278 1.61 11.87 -3.81
N GLN A 279 1.43 10.70 -4.45
CA GLN A 279 2.37 10.19 -5.45
C GLN A 279 2.48 11.12 -6.67
N TRP A 280 1.34 11.60 -7.17
CA TRP A 280 1.30 12.60 -8.22
C TRP A 280 2.04 13.88 -7.81
N MET A 281 1.79 14.41 -6.60
CA MET A 281 2.53 15.58 -6.07
C MET A 281 4.03 15.33 -5.95
N CYS A 282 4.45 14.12 -5.59
CA CYS A 282 5.86 13.74 -5.55
C CYS A 282 6.52 13.82 -6.94
N SER A 283 5.80 13.50 -8.01
CA SER A 283 6.29 13.59 -9.40
C SER A 283 6.36 15.02 -9.97
N GLN A 284 5.73 15.99 -9.31
CA GLN A 284 5.72 17.39 -9.78
C GLN A 284 7.02 18.14 -9.48
N PRO A 285 7.41 19.14 -10.31
CA PRO A 285 8.58 19.98 -10.06
C PRO A 285 8.53 20.68 -8.70
N VAL A 286 9.68 20.78 -8.03
CA VAL A 286 9.81 21.47 -6.73
C VAL A 286 9.61 22.98 -6.91
N THR A 287 8.44 23.48 -6.52
CA THR A 287 8.08 24.91 -6.58
C THR A 287 7.52 25.39 -5.24
N ASN A 288 7.50 26.70 -4.99
CA ASN A 288 6.92 27.28 -3.77
C ASN A 288 5.43 26.88 -3.57
N PRO A 289 4.55 26.97 -4.60
CA PRO A 289 3.16 26.52 -4.48
C PRO A 289 3.05 25.03 -4.12
N ARG A 290 3.90 24.18 -4.73
CA ARG A 290 3.96 22.75 -4.39
C ARG A 290 4.33 22.54 -2.93
N GLN A 291 5.36 23.23 -2.42
CA GLN A 291 5.78 23.10 -1.03
C GLN A 291 4.67 23.54 -0.06
N SER A 292 3.94 24.61 -0.37
CA SER A 292 2.79 25.07 0.41
C SER A 292 1.63 24.05 0.41
N LEU A 293 1.34 23.44 -0.74
CA LEU A 293 0.35 22.38 -0.86
C LEU A 293 0.75 21.13 -0.05
N VAL A 294 2.01 20.71 -0.13
CA VAL A 294 2.53 19.57 0.66
C VAL A 294 2.44 19.84 2.17
N LYS A 295 2.78 21.06 2.63
CA LYS A 295 2.59 21.46 4.03
C LYS A 295 1.12 21.37 4.45
N SER A 296 0.20 21.70 3.55
CA SER A 296 -1.24 21.57 3.78
C SER A 296 -1.68 20.10 3.89
N PHE A 297 -1.13 19.19 3.07
CA PHE A 297 -1.37 17.75 3.21
C PHE A 297 -0.91 17.23 4.57
N ILE A 298 0.31 17.59 5.00
CA ILE A 298 0.85 17.19 6.30
C ILE A 298 -0.07 17.68 7.41
N ARG A 299 -0.43 18.97 7.43
CA ARG A 299 -1.33 19.55 8.44
C ARG A 299 -2.70 18.86 8.45
N ALA A 300 -3.28 18.56 7.29
CA ALA A 300 -4.58 17.91 7.19
C ALA A 300 -4.56 16.44 7.68
N LEU A 301 -3.43 15.74 7.49
CA LEU A 301 -3.23 14.37 7.96
C LEU A 301 -2.90 14.29 9.47
N GLU A 302 -2.17 15.27 9.99
CA GLU A 302 -1.86 15.40 11.43
C GLU A 302 -3.08 15.83 12.25
N TYR A 303 -3.93 16.70 11.67
CA TYR A 303 -5.12 17.25 12.31
C TYR A 303 -6.39 16.98 11.50
N PRO A 304 -6.81 15.71 11.34
CA PRO A 304 -8.01 15.37 10.57
C PRO A 304 -9.28 15.93 11.22
N HIS A 305 -10.37 16.01 10.46
CA HIS A 305 -11.69 16.33 11.03
C HIS A 305 -12.03 15.36 12.16
N GLN A 306 -12.55 15.92 13.27
CA GLN A 306 -13.05 15.11 14.38
C GLN A 306 -14.17 14.21 13.86
N LEU A 307 -14.01 12.91 14.06
CA LEU A 307 -15.00 11.92 13.67
C LEU A 307 -16.27 12.15 14.49
N ASN A 308 -17.44 12.14 13.85
CA ASN A 308 -18.71 12.08 14.57
C ASN A 308 -18.85 10.71 15.28
N HIS A 309 -19.67 10.63 16.33
CA HIS A 309 -19.85 9.40 17.14
C HIS A 309 -20.09 8.13 16.30
N THR A 310 -20.93 8.20 15.26
CA THR A 310 -21.21 7.08 14.36
C THR A 310 -20.00 6.67 13.50
N GLN A 311 -19.11 7.62 13.18
CA GLN A 311 -17.87 7.34 12.45
C GLN A 311 -16.76 6.84 13.39
N GLN A 312 -16.77 7.28 14.66
CA GLN A 312 -15.90 6.73 15.72
C GLN A 312 -16.26 5.27 16.02
N GLU A 313 -17.54 4.95 16.14
CA GLU A 313 -18.01 3.56 16.35
C GLU A 313 -17.59 2.61 15.23
N ARG A 314 -17.60 3.07 13.96
CA ARG A 314 -17.02 2.30 12.85
C ARG A 314 -15.53 2.07 13.06
N TYR A 315 -14.76 3.11 13.40
CA TYR A 315 -13.32 3.00 13.71
C TYR A 315 -13.00 2.07 14.90
N PHE A 316 -13.86 1.97 15.90
CA PHE A 316 -13.69 1.08 17.07
C PHE A 316 -14.12 -0.37 16.82
N LEU A 317 -14.87 -0.63 15.75
CA LEU A 317 -15.21 -1.98 15.28
C LEU A 317 -14.19 -2.53 14.25
N PHE A 318 -13.09 -1.81 14.00
CA PHE A 318 -11.98 -2.17 13.09
C PHE A 318 -10.65 -2.43 13.82
#